data_AF-A0A521GXF9-F1
#
_entry.id   AF-A0A521GXF9-F1
#
_cell.length_a   1.000
_cell.length_b   1.000
_cell.length_c   1.000
_cell.angle_alpha   90.00
_cell.angle_beta   90.00
_cell.angle_gamma   90.00
#
_symmetry.space_group_name_H-M   'P 1'
#
loop_
_entity.id
_entity.type
_entity.pdbx_description
1 polymer ?
#
loop_
_entity_poly.entity_id
_entity_poly.type
_entity_poly.pdbx_seq_one_letter_code
_entity_poly.pdbx_strand_id
1 'polypeptide(L)'
;MLRLRRIISKIFWPMVAIMPLWLTFGRGLLGSAGWLQLAYIFLVAPVLFAVLLAIALLIQTSPRYKLEGLVTAPEAVLLSLSYVSIFLHGFFLVDFGDTDESVNSVATQLLGAGFRDMSTTLSQVFLFGSAALLLTALVVAMVARFSVLRTKKGASLAITACVIIGGLAAFGAYSHSHSGAAKDRQIEYDFHLMEQDIHGLASDNQDRLPTGTAQEIAAQGEYAKEFKIAERASNYTYTPMQAQRAFQLCANFLTDTTGDYAGRQVRPDDEGYHHAGYQCITYELY
;
A
#
# COMPACT_ATOMS: atom_id res chain seq x y z
N MET A 1 4.37 7.28 32.34
CA MET A 1 4.95 8.31 31.42
C MET A 1 6.39 8.71 31.73
N LEU A 2 6.82 8.90 32.99
CA LEU A 2 8.21 9.30 33.32
C LEU A 2 9.30 8.35 32.79
N ARG A 3 9.08 7.03 32.87
CA ARG A 3 10.01 6.02 32.32
C ARG A 3 10.21 6.19 30.82
N LEU A 4 9.13 6.36 30.07
CA LEU A 4 9.17 6.58 28.62
C LEU A 4 9.97 7.82 28.24
N ARG A 5 9.73 8.95 28.91
CA ARG A 5 10.49 10.20 28.71
C ARG A 5 11.99 9.98 28.88
N ARG A 6 12.41 9.31 29.95
CA ARG A 6 13.84 9.00 30.19
C ARG A 6 14.44 8.12 29.11
N ILE A 7 13.70 7.11 28.64
CA ILE A 7 14.17 6.22 27.58
C ILE A 7 14.37 7.04 26.30
N ILE A 8 13.35 7.77 25.88
CA ILE A 8 13.40 8.57 24.63
C ILE A 8 14.52 9.61 24.67
N SER A 9 14.72 10.31 25.79
CA SER A 9 15.84 11.26 25.94
C SER A 9 17.22 10.64 25.75
N LYS A 10 17.39 9.34 26.02
CA LYS A 10 18.66 8.64 25.82
C LYS A 10 18.82 8.09 24.41
N ILE A 11 17.71 7.67 23.79
CA ILE A 11 17.76 6.95 22.51
C ILE A 11 17.51 7.84 21.28
N PHE A 12 16.96 9.06 21.42
CA PHE A 12 16.59 9.83 20.23
C PHE A 12 17.80 10.13 19.32
N TRP A 13 18.97 10.42 19.91
CA TRP A 13 20.21 10.64 19.17
C TRP A 13 20.64 9.44 18.31
N PRO A 14 20.83 8.23 18.89
CA PRO A 14 21.15 7.07 18.07
C PRO A 14 20.02 6.75 17.07
N MET A 15 18.76 6.99 17.41
CA MET A 15 17.64 6.77 16.49
C MET A 15 17.66 7.68 15.26
N VAL A 16 18.27 8.88 15.31
CA VAL A 16 18.47 9.74 14.12
C VAL A 16 19.26 8.99 13.03
N ALA A 17 20.24 8.17 13.42
CA ALA A 17 21.04 7.38 12.48
C ALA A 17 20.43 6.00 12.20
N ILE A 18 19.94 5.31 13.24
CA ILE A 18 19.44 3.94 13.12
C ILE A 18 18.21 3.88 12.19
N MET A 19 17.28 4.84 12.26
CA MET A 19 16.04 4.78 11.47
C MET A 19 16.28 4.88 9.94
N PRO A 20 17.06 5.86 9.43
CA PRO A 20 17.44 5.88 8.01
C PRO A 20 18.28 4.68 7.57
N LEU A 21 19.20 4.21 8.43
CA LEU A 21 20.02 3.03 8.16
C LEU A 21 19.18 1.75 8.09
N TRP A 22 18.14 1.64 8.92
CA TRP A 22 17.19 0.53 8.87
C TRP A 22 16.45 0.46 7.52
N LEU A 23 15.88 1.59 7.08
CA LEU A 23 15.15 1.66 5.80
C LEU A 23 16.05 1.39 4.59
N THR A 24 17.36 1.61 4.74
CA THR A 24 18.34 1.32 3.70
C THR A 24 18.99 -0.04 3.96
N PHE A 25 20.10 -0.10 4.68
CA PHE A 25 20.87 -1.32 4.88
C PHE A 25 20.12 -2.42 5.62
N GLY A 26 19.29 -2.08 6.60
CA GLY A 26 18.56 -3.07 7.42
C GLY A 26 17.68 -3.99 6.57
N ARG A 27 16.96 -3.42 5.60
CA ARG A 27 16.15 -4.17 4.63
C ARG A 27 16.99 -5.06 3.72
N GLY A 28 18.07 -4.52 3.16
CA GLY A 28 18.94 -5.29 2.27
C GLY A 28 19.60 -6.49 2.95
N LEU A 29 19.99 -6.36 4.22
CA LEU A 29 20.56 -7.47 5.01
C LEU A 29 19.57 -8.60 5.27
N LEU A 30 18.27 -8.31 5.23
CA LEU A 30 17.19 -9.27 5.40
C LEU A 30 16.67 -9.78 4.06
N GLY A 31 17.44 -9.62 2.98
CA GLY A 31 17.13 -10.17 1.67
C GLY A 31 16.12 -9.38 0.85
N SER A 32 15.62 -8.22 1.31
CA SER A 32 14.70 -7.38 0.53
C SER A 32 15.46 -6.21 -0.10
N ALA A 33 16.14 -6.48 -1.22
CA ALA A 33 16.86 -5.46 -1.98
C ALA A 33 16.41 -5.48 -3.45
N GLY A 34 15.60 -4.50 -3.85
CA GLY A 34 15.21 -4.26 -5.25
C GLY A 34 15.58 -2.84 -5.71
N TRP A 35 14.93 -2.36 -6.76
CA TRP A 35 15.23 -1.04 -7.34
C TRP A 35 14.75 0.12 -6.47
N LEU A 36 13.65 -0.08 -5.73
CA LEU A 36 13.10 0.93 -4.81
C LEU A 36 14.12 1.26 -3.71
N GLN A 37 14.95 0.30 -3.32
CA GLN A 37 16.04 0.50 -2.37
C GLN A 37 16.96 1.68 -2.74
N LEU A 38 17.27 1.87 -4.03
CA LEU A 38 18.08 3.01 -4.49
C LEU A 38 17.37 4.33 -4.24
N ALA A 39 16.07 4.41 -4.51
CA ALA A 39 15.27 5.59 -4.19
C ALA A 39 15.28 5.88 -2.67
N TYR A 40 15.24 4.84 -1.83
CA TYR A 40 15.34 5.03 -0.38
C TYR A 40 16.71 5.54 0.05
N ILE A 41 17.79 5.02 -0.54
CA ILE A 41 19.17 5.46 -0.23
C ILE A 41 19.40 6.91 -0.62
N PHE A 42 19.00 7.31 -1.83
CA PHE A 42 19.33 8.64 -2.36
C PHE A 42 18.30 9.73 -2.04
N LEU A 43 17.04 9.38 -1.81
CA LEU A 43 15.97 10.34 -1.60
C LEU A 43 15.38 10.26 -0.19
N VAL A 44 14.86 9.10 0.21
CA VAL A 44 14.07 8.99 1.45
C VAL A 44 14.94 9.08 2.69
N ALA A 45 16.07 8.36 2.75
CA ALA A 45 16.94 8.30 3.92
C ALA A 45 17.60 9.65 4.24
N PRO A 46 18.14 10.43 3.27
CA PRO A 46 18.68 11.76 3.55
C PRO A 46 17.62 12.73 4.08
N VAL A 47 16.42 12.72 3.49
CA VAL A 47 15.30 13.57 3.95
C VAL A 47 14.86 13.17 5.35
N LEU A 48 14.68 11.86 5.60
CA LEU A 48 14.31 11.35 6.92
C LEU A 48 15.38 11.71 7.97
N PHE A 49 16.66 11.54 7.65
CA PHE A 49 17.77 11.92 8.52
C PHE A 49 17.72 13.42 8.85
N ALA A 50 17.54 14.29 7.85
CA ALA A 50 17.45 15.74 8.05
C ALA A 50 16.27 16.13 8.95
N VAL A 51 15.10 15.51 8.77
CA VAL A 51 13.91 15.77 9.61
C VAL A 51 14.14 15.31 11.04
N LEU A 52 14.64 14.09 11.25
CA LEU A 52 14.94 13.56 12.58
C LEU A 52 16.01 14.39 13.29
N LEU A 53 17.05 14.81 12.56
CA LEU A 53 18.10 15.68 13.08
C LEU A 53 17.54 17.06 13.47
N ALA A 54 16.67 17.65 12.64
CA ALA A 54 16.03 18.92 12.95
C ALA A 54 15.19 18.83 14.24
N ILE A 55 14.39 17.78 14.40
CA ILE A 55 13.61 17.54 15.63
C ILE A 55 14.54 17.36 16.84
N ALA A 56 15.58 16.54 16.71
CA ALA A 56 16.58 16.29 17.75
C ALA A 56 17.25 17.59 18.22
N LEU A 57 17.69 18.44 17.29
CA LEU A 57 18.31 19.73 17.58
C LEU A 57 17.31 20.72 18.21
N LEU A 58 16.05 20.76 17.74
CA LEU A 58 15.01 21.60 18.33
C LEU A 58 14.73 21.23 19.79
N ILE A 59 14.63 19.92 20.07
CA ILE A 59 14.44 19.41 21.42
C ILE A 59 15.65 19.74 22.30
N GLN A 60 16.87 19.46 21.84
CA GLN A 60 18.09 19.70 22.61
C GLN A 60 18.33 21.17 22.92
N THR A 61 18.00 22.05 21.97
CA THR A 61 18.14 23.51 22.16
C THR A 61 17.02 24.11 23.00
N SER A 62 15.96 23.36 23.32
CA SER A 62 14.85 23.85 24.15
C SER A 62 15.31 24.14 25.59
N PRO A 63 14.88 25.26 26.21
CA PRO A 63 15.26 25.59 27.58
C PRO A 63 14.82 24.53 28.59
N ARG A 64 13.67 23.88 28.37
CA ARG A 64 13.16 22.81 29.24
C ARG A 64 14.07 21.59 29.24
N TYR A 65 14.52 21.16 28.06
CA TYR A 65 15.45 20.03 27.97
C TYR A 65 16.79 20.34 28.64
N LYS A 66 17.29 21.58 28.53
CA LYS A 66 18.52 21.99 29.22
C LYS A 66 18.40 21.97 30.76
N LEU A 67 17.21 22.28 31.29
CA LEU A 67 16.95 22.29 32.73
C LEU A 67 16.68 20.89 33.31
N GLU A 68 15.83 20.10 32.64
CA GLU A 68 15.38 18.80 33.15
C GLU A 68 16.19 17.61 32.61
N GLY A 69 16.87 17.77 31.47
CA GLY A 69 17.47 16.66 30.72
C GLY A 69 16.44 15.68 30.15
N LEU A 70 15.17 16.07 30.06
CA LEU A 70 14.06 15.21 29.66
C LEU A 70 13.23 15.83 28.54
N VAL A 71 12.82 14.99 27.58
CA VAL A 71 11.81 15.36 26.59
C VAL A 71 10.45 15.54 27.26
N THR A 72 9.55 16.32 26.68
CA THR A 72 8.17 16.43 27.16
C THR A 72 7.39 15.13 26.88
N ALA A 73 6.28 14.92 27.59
CA ALA A 73 5.42 13.75 27.37
C ALA A 73 4.91 13.63 25.91
N PRO A 74 4.39 14.70 25.25
CA PRO A 74 3.94 14.59 23.86
C PRO A 74 5.10 14.29 22.89
N GLU A 75 6.26 14.92 23.06
CA GLU A 75 7.46 14.61 22.24
C GLU A 75 7.86 13.13 22.41
N ALA A 76 7.86 12.61 23.64
CA ALA A 76 8.19 11.21 23.89
C ALA A 76 7.24 10.25 23.17
N VAL A 77 5.93 10.51 23.21
CA VAL A 77 4.92 9.68 22.55
C VAL A 77 5.05 9.78 21.03
N LEU A 78 5.12 10.99 20.48
CA LEU A 78 5.22 11.21 19.04
C LEU A 78 6.48 10.58 18.44
N LEU A 79 7.64 10.73 19.09
CA LEU A 79 8.88 10.10 18.65
C LEU A 79 8.80 8.58 18.74
N SER A 80 8.26 8.03 19.84
CA SER A 80 8.09 6.58 19.99
C SER A 80 7.23 6.00 18.87
N LEU A 81 6.07 6.60 18.60
CA LEU A 81 5.17 6.16 17.55
C LEU A 81 5.81 6.32 16.16
N SER A 82 6.55 7.42 15.93
CA SER A 82 7.29 7.62 14.68
C SER A 82 8.32 6.52 14.46
N TYR A 83 9.13 6.19 15.46
CA TYR A 83 10.16 5.14 15.34
C TYR A 83 9.54 3.77 15.05
N VAL A 84 8.47 3.40 15.77
CA VAL A 84 7.76 2.14 15.52
C VAL A 84 7.17 2.13 14.12
N SER A 85 6.54 3.23 13.69
CA SER A 85 5.95 3.34 12.36
C SER A 85 7.01 3.24 11.25
N ILE A 86 8.13 3.93 11.38
CA ILE A 86 9.24 3.86 10.41
C ILE A 86 9.82 2.44 10.35
N PHE A 87 9.99 1.81 11.50
CA PHE A 87 10.47 0.43 11.56
C PHE A 87 9.55 -0.53 10.82
N LEU A 88 8.24 -0.48 11.14
CA LEU A 88 7.22 -1.32 10.52
C LEU A 88 7.06 -1.02 9.03
N HIS A 89 7.16 0.25 8.63
CA HIS A 89 7.20 0.61 7.21
C HIS A 89 8.32 -0.14 6.49
N GLY A 90 9.56 -0.07 6.99
CA GLY A 90 10.68 -0.81 6.39
C GLY A 90 10.48 -2.33 6.36
N PHE A 91 9.85 -2.89 7.39
CA PHE A 91 9.56 -4.32 7.50
C PHE A 91 8.54 -4.80 6.44
N PHE A 92 7.49 -4.00 6.20
CA PHE A 92 6.43 -4.33 5.24
C PHE A 92 6.67 -3.79 3.82
N LEU A 93 7.67 -2.93 3.63
CA LEU A 93 7.94 -2.32 2.33
C LEU A 93 8.29 -3.39 1.29
N VAL A 94 7.36 -3.61 0.36
CA VAL A 94 7.53 -4.44 -0.83
C VAL A 94 8.32 -3.62 -1.83
N ASP A 95 9.42 -4.20 -2.31
CA ASP A 95 10.24 -3.58 -3.34
C ASP A 95 9.67 -3.93 -4.74
N PHE A 96 10.11 -3.20 -5.76
CA PHE A 96 9.76 -3.48 -7.16
C PHE A 96 11.03 -3.94 -7.89
N GLY A 97 10.87 -4.90 -8.78
CA GLY A 97 11.93 -5.29 -9.69
C GLY A 97 11.52 -6.34 -10.70
N ASP A 98 12.52 -6.72 -11.49
CA ASP A 98 12.44 -7.56 -12.68
C ASP A 98 12.56 -9.06 -12.39
N THR A 99 12.86 -9.43 -11.14
CA THR A 99 12.98 -10.82 -10.70
C THR A 99 12.07 -11.10 -9.51
N ASP A 100 11.58 -12.34 -9.38
CA ASP A 100 10.70 -12.74 -8.27
C ASP A 100 11.32 -12.55 -6.88
N GLU A 101 12.66 -12.57 -6.80
CA GLU A 101 13.40 -12.30 -5.58
C GLU A 101 13.36 -10.81 -5.19
N SER A 102 13.33 -9.92 -6.19
CA SER A 102 13.34 -8.46 -6.00
C SER A 102 12.00 -7.84 -5.60
N VAL A 103 10.88 -8.59 -5.68
CA VAL A 103 9.53 -8.10 -5.35
C VAL A 103 9.04 -8.53 -3.96
N ASN A 104 9.95 -8.59 -2.99
CA ASN A 104 9.64 -9.05 -1.62
C ASN A 104 9.88 -7.98 -0.56
N SER A 105 9.16 -8.09 0.55
CA SER A 105 9.45 -7.40 1.81
C SER A 105 10.04 -8.39 2.81
N VAL A 106 10.58 -7.90 3.94
CA VAL A 106 11.00 -8.78 5.04
C VAL A 106 9.81 -9.63 5.52
N ALA A 107 8.61 -9.04 5.58
CA ALA A 107 7.40 -9.74 5.97
C ALA A 107 7.01 -10.86 4.99
N THR A 108 7.06 -10.64 3.68
CA THR A 108 6.70 -11.69 2.70
C THR A 108 7.71 -12.83 2.67
N GLN A 109 8.97 -12.57 3.02
CA GLN A 109 9.97 -13.64 3.16
C GLN A 109 9.70 -14.53 4.37
N LEU A 110 9.25 -13.94 5.48
CA LEU A 110 8.96 -14.70 6.70
C LEU A 110 7.59 -15.39 6.68
N LEU A 111 6.59 -14.76 6.05
CA LEU A 111 5.19 -15.19 6.08
C LEU A 111 4.71 -15.82 4.76
N GLY A 112 5.51 -15.74 3.70
CA GLY A 112 5.21 -16.26 2.36
C GLY A 112 4.67 -15.22 1.38
N ALA A 113 4.70 -15.56 0.09
CA ALA A 113 4.35 -14.68 -1.03
C ALA A 113 2.89 -14.20 -0.99
N GLY A 114 1.96 -14.99 -0.44
CA GLY A 114 0.55 -14.62 -0.29
C GLY A 114 0.32 -13.38 0.60
N PHE A 115 1.32 -12.94 1.35
CA PHE A 115 1.25 -11.76 2.21
C PHE A 115 1.65 -10.45 1.50
N ARG A 116 1.92 -10.50 0.19
CA ARG A 116 2.45 -9.35 -0.59
C ARG A 116 1.49 -8.16 -0.60
N ASP A 117 0.22 -8.37 -0.93
CA ASP A 117 -0.76 -7.27 -1.03
C ASP A 117 -0.98 -6.58 0.32
N MET A 118 -1.05 -7.37 1.40
CA MET A 118 -1.19 -6.83 2.74
C MET A 118 0.08 -6.10 3.19
N SER A 119 1.26 -6.60 2.84
CA SER A 119 2.53 -5.91 3.10
C SER A 119 2.59 -4.56 2.39
N THR A 120 2.24 -4.51 1.10
CA THR A 120 2.18 -3.26 0.34
C THR A 120 1.24 -2.25 0.99
N THR A 121 0.04 -2.69 1.37
CA THR A 121 -0.96 -1.83 2.01
C THR A 121 -0.45 -1.31 3.37
N LEU A 122 0.04 -2.20 4.24
CA LEU A 122 0.58 -1.83 5.55
C LEU A 122 1.79 -0.91 5.44
N SER A 123 2.68 -1.15 4.48
CA SER A 123 3.83 -0.29 4.21
C SER A 123 3.38 1.14 3.92
N GLN A 124 2.37 1.33 3.06
CA GLN A 124 1.83 2.66 2.76
C GLN A 124 1.21 3.32 4.01
N VAL A 125 0.42 2.57 4.79
CA VAL A 125 -0.16 3.07 6.06
C VAL A 125 0.95 3.61 6.97
N PHE A 126 2.03 2.84 7.17
CA PHE A 126 3.12 3.22 8.05
C PHE A 126 4.01 4.34 7.46
N LEU A 127 4.12 4.45 6.13
CA LEU A 127 4.81 5.56 5.47
C LEU A 127 4.10 6.89 5.76
N PHE A 128 2.82 6.98 5.41
CA PHE A 128 2.06 8.21 5.60
C PHE A 128 1.83 8.51 7.08
N GLY A 129 1.58 7.49 7.89
CA GLY A 129 1.48 7.61 9.35
C GLY A 129 2.77 8.17 9.96
N SER A 130 3.93 7.65 9.58
CA SER A 130 5.22 8.17 10.08
C SER A 130 5.48 9.60 9.62
N ALA A 131 5.19 9.94 8.36
CA ALA A 131 5.33 11.31 7.86
C ALA A 131 4.46 12.30 8.66
N ALA A 132 3.20 11.97 8.93
CA ALA A 132 2.28 12.79 9.72
C ALA A 132 2.75 12.94 11.19
N LEU A 133 3.21 11.85 11.81
CA LEU A 133 3.74 11.86 13.18
C LEU A 133 5.00 12.72 13.29
N LEU A 134 5.94 12.59 12.34
CA LEU A 134 7.17 13.38 12.31
C LEU A 134 6.88 14.87 12.07
N LEU A 135 5.95 15.20 11.17
CA LEU A 135 5.54 16.57 10.94
C LEU A 135 4.93 17.18 12.22
N THR A 136 4.09 16.41 12.92
CA THR A 136 3.50 16.85 14.19
C THR A 136 4.57 17.01 15.27
N ALA A 137 5.52 16.07 15.38
CA ALA A 137 6.64 16.17 16.32
C ALA A 137 7.49 17.42 16.05
N LEU A 138 7.77 17.71 14.78
CA LEU A 138 8.49 18.90 14.35
C LEU A 138 7.75 20.18 14.75
N VAL A 139 6.44 20.27 14.46
CA VAL A 139 5.60 21.42 14.84
C VAL A 139 5.56 21.60 16.36
N VAL A 140 5.37 20.52 17.13
CA VAL A 140 5.37 20.56 18.60
C VAL A 140 6.71 21.06 19.14
N ALA A 141 7.83 20.55 18.62
CA ALA A 141 9.17 20.99 19.02
C ALA A 141 9.42 22.47 18.68
N MET A 142 8.98 22.92 17.50
CA MET A 142 9.05 24.34 17.09
C MET A 142 8.22 25.22 18.02
N VAL A 143 6.96 24.88 18.27
CA VAL A 143 6.07 25.66 19.16
C VAL A 143 6.60 25.68 20.59
N ALA A 144 7.12 24.57 21.10
CA ALA A 144 7.75 24.51 22.41
C ALA A 144 8.95 25.48 22.50
N ARG A 145 9.74 25.61 21.42
CA ARG A 145 10.85 26.56 21.35
C ARG A 145 10.39 28.02 21.30
N PHE A 146 9.40 28.34 20.47
CA PHE A 146 8.95 29.73 20.27
C PHE A 146 8.02 30.23 21.37
N SER A 147 7.25 29.36 22.03
CA SER A 147 6.36 29.74 23.13
C SER A 147 7.12 30.24 24.36
N VAL A 148 8.36 29.79 24.58
CA VAL A 148 9.22 30.34 25.64
C VAL A 148 9.64 31.79 25.34
N LEU A 149 9.71 32.17 24.05
CA LEU A 149 10.04 33.54 23.64
C LEU A 149 8.82 34.49 23.67
N ARG A 150 7.60 33.95 23.59
CA ARG A 150 6.35 34.73 23.68
C ARG A 150 5.62 34.46 24.99
N THR A 151 5.92 35.26 26.02
CA THR A 151 5.21 35.35 27.30
C THR A 151 3.79 35.94 27.16
N LYS A 152 2.95 35.43 26.26
CA LYS A 152 1.48 35.69 26.27
C LYS A 152 0.69 34.40 26.06
N LYS A 153 -0.07 34.06 27.11
CA LYS A 153 -0.91 32.86 27.29
C LYS A 153 -2.02 32.79 26.23
N GLY A 154 -2.21 31.62 25.58
CA GLY A 154 -3.50 31.31 24.94
C GLY A 154 -3.53 30.33 23.76
N ALA A 155 -2.50 30.28 22.91
CA ALA A 155 -2.69 29.74 21.54
C ALA A 155 -2.14 28.31 21.26
N SER A 156 -1.53 27.62 22.22
CA SER A 156 -0.69 26.43 21.91
C SER A 156 -1.43 25.11 21.69
N LEU A 157 -2.71 24.99 22.06
CA LEU A 157 -3.43 23.69 22.07
C LEU A 157 -4.22 23.41 20.78
N ALA A 158 -4.70 24.44 20.07
CA ALA A 158 -5.53 24.26 18.87
C ALA A 158 -4.73 23.76 17.65
N ILE A 159 -3.45 24.14 17.52
CA ILE A 159 -2.63 23.81 16.35
C ILE A 159 -2.26 22.32 16.30
N THR A 160 -2.10 21.68 17.46
CA THR A 160 -1.70 20.26 17.54
C THR A 160 -2.83 19.31 17.13
N ALA A 161 -4.09 19.69 17.37
CA ALA A 161 -5.24 18.85 17.03
C ALA A 161 -5.53 18.84 15.51
N CYS A 162 -5.37 19.97 14.82
CA CYS A 162 -5.68 20.05 13.38
C CYS A 162 -4.73 19.24 12.48
N VAL A 163 -3.43 19.16 12.82
CA VAL A 163 -2.45 18.44 11.98
C VAL A 163 -2.67 16.92 12.02
N ILE A 164 -3.05 16.38 13.17
CA ILE A 164 -3.28 14.94 13.35
C ILE A 164 -4.56 14.50 12.61
N ILE A 165 -5.64 15.29 12.70
CA ILE A 165 -6.94 14.95 12.09
C ILE A 165 -6.87 15.05 10.55
N GLY A 166 -6.18 16.05 10.00
CA GLY A 166 -6.04 16.21 8.55
C GLY A 166 -5.28 15.07 7.87
N GLY A 167 -4.21 14.57 8.49
CA GLY A 167 -3.41 13.47 7.94
C GLY A 167 -4.13 12.12 7.90
N LEU A 168 -4.93 11.82 8.93
CA LEU A 168 -5.72 10.57 9.00
C LEU A 168 -6.89 10.56 8.01
N ALA A 169 -7.56 11.70 7.80
CA ALA A 169 -8.72 11.79 6.90
C ALA A 169 -8.32 11.67 5.41
N ALA A 170 -7.21 12.28 4.99
CA ALA A 170 -6.72 12.17 3.62
C ALA A 170 -6.32 10.73 3.25
N PHE A 171 -5.83 9.95 4.23
CA PHE A 171 -5.41 8.57 4.04
C PHE A 171 -6.60 7.60 3.85
N GLY A 172 -7.67 7.76 4.64
CA GLY A 172 -8.87 6.93 4.51
C GLY A 172 -9.54 7.05 3.14
N ALA A 173 -9.55 8.24 2.55
CA ALA A 173 -10.10 8.47 1.21
C ALA A 173 -9.24 7.88 0.09
N TYR A 174 -7.91 7.93 0.21
CA TYR A 174 -6.99 7.42 -0.81
C TYR A 174 -6.98 5.89 -0.88
N SER A 175 -6.99 5.20 0.27
CA SER A 175 -6.94 3.73 0.33
C SER A 175 -8.19 3.06 -0.27
N HIS A 176 -9.36 3.69 -0.20
CA HIS A 176 -10.60 3.04 -0.62
C HIS A 176 -10.80 3.06 -2.14
N SER A 177 -10.35 4.12 -2.82
CA SER A 177 -10.55 4.30 -4.26
C SER A 177 -9.59 3.46 -5.12
N HIS A 178 -8.33 3.30 -4.72
CA HIS A 178 -7.36 2.52 -5.52
C HIS A 178 -7.56 1.00 -5.45
N SER A 179 -8.16 0.49 -4.37
CA SER A 179 -8.38 -0.97 -4.24
C SER A 179 -9.50 -1.50 -5.15
N GLY A 180 -10.50 -0.67 -5.47
CA GLY A 180 -11.62 -1.05 -6.35
C GLY A 180 -11.16 -1.25 -7.79
N ALA A 181 -10.62 -0.18 -8.39
CA ALA A 181 -10.15 -0.21 -9.78
C ALA A 181 -9.03 -1.24 -10.03
N ALA A 182 -8.18 -1.51 -9.03
CA ALA A 182 -7.16 -2.55 -9.15
C ALA A 182 -7.78 -3.96 -9.20
N LYS A 183 -8.82 -4.22 -8.41
CA LYS A 183 -9.56 -5.49 -8.45
C LYS A 183 -10.31 -5.67 -9.75
N ASP A 184 -10.94 -4.61 -10.25
CA ASP A 184 -11.67 -4.66 -11.51
C ASP A 184 -10.74 -4.96 -12.69
N ARG A 185 -9.58 -4.31 -12.75
CA ARG A 185 -8.52 -4.66 -13.72
C ARG A 185 -8.04 -6.09 -13.61
N GLN A 186 -7.95 -6.64 -12.40
CA GLN A 186 -7.58 -8.05 -12.22
C GLN A 186 -8.67 -8.99 -12.77
N ILE A 187 -9.94 -8.66 -12.59
CA ILE A 187 -11.06 -9.42 -13.15
C ILE A 187 -11.00 -9.41 -14.67
N GLU A 188 -10.82 -8.25 -15.29
CA GLU A 188 -10.70 -8.12 -16.75
C GLU A 188 -9.52 -8.93 -17.30
N TYR A 189 -8.37 -8.86 -16.63
CA TYR A 189 -7.19 -9.63 -17.02
C TYR A 189 -7.43 -11.14 -16.89
N ASP A 190 -8.04 -11.58 -15.78
CA ASP A 190 -8.36 -12.98 -15.56
C ASP A 190 -9.40 -13.46 -16.61
N PHE A 191 -10.36 -12.63 -17.00
CA PHE A 191 -11.32 -12.94 -18.07
C PHE A 191 -10.65 -13.14 -19.43
N HIS A 192 -9.70 -12.27 -19.79
CA HIS A 192 -8.98 -12.39 -21.06
C HIS A 192 -8.16 -13.69 -21.15
N LEU A 193 -7.49 -14.06 -20.05
CA LEU A 193 -6.74 -15.33 -20.00
C LEU A 193 -7.68 -16.55 -20.03
N MET A 194 -8.81 -16.48 -19.32
CA MET A 194 -9.83 -17.55 -19.38
C MET A 194 -10.45 -17.68 -20.76
N GLU A 195 -10.71 -16.57 -21.46
CA GLU A 195 -11.18 -16.56 -22.84
C GLU A 195 -10.21 -17.35 -23.73
N GLN A 196 -8.92 -17.02 -23.70
CA GLN A 196 -7.88 -17.72 -24.48
C GLN A 196 -7.86 -19.23 -24.20
N ASP A 197 -7.91 -19.63 -22.92
CA ASP A 197 -7.95 -21.05 -22.55
C ASP A 197 -9.23 -21.75 -23.03
N ILE A 198 -10.39 -21.10 -22.93
CA ILE A 198 -11.67 -21.65 -23.39
C ILE A 198 -11.66 -21.84 -24.90
N HIS A 199 -11.10 -20.90 -25.66
CA HIS A 199 -10.90 -21.06 -27.11
C HIS A 199 -9.98 -22.24 -27.43
N GLY A 200 -8.85 -22.38 -26.74
CA GLY A 200 -7.95 -23.51 -26.90
C GLY A 200 -8.64 -24.86 -26.63
N LEU A 201 -9.31 -24.97 -25.48
CA LEU A 201 -10.05 -26.17 -25.09
C LEU A 201 -11.20 -26.51 -26.05
N ALA A 202 -11.91 -25.50 -26.56
CA ALA A 202 -12.97 -25.70 -27.54
C ALA A 202 -12.41 -26.17 -28.90
N SER A 203 -11.28 -25.60 -29.33
CA SER A 203 -10.59 -26.01 -30.57
C SER A 203 -10.16 -27.48 -30.50
N ASP A 204 -9.57 -27.90 -29.38
CA ASP A 204 -9.17 -29.28 -29.14
C ASP A 204 -10.36 -30.25 -29.08
N ASN A 205 -11.55 -29.77 -28.70
CA ASN A 205 -12.76 -30.56 -28.51
C ASN A 205 -13.79 -30.40 -29.65
N GLN A 206 -13.33 -30.22 -30.89
CA GLN A 206 -14.20 -30.13 -32.08
C GLN A 206 -15.28 -29.03 -31.95
N ASP A 207 -14.85 -27.83 -31.55
CA ASP A 207 -15.71 -26.65 -31.34
C ASP A 207 -16.74 -26.80 -30.21
N ARG A 208 -16.60 -27.82 -29.35
CA ARG A 208 -17.47 -27.99 -28.18
C ARG A 208 -16.88 -27.24 -26.99
N LEU A 209 -17.64 -26.26 -26.50
CA LEU A 209 -17.32 -25.52 -25.29
C LEU A 209 -17.11 -26.46 -24.09
N PRO A 210 -16.09 -26.20 -23.23
CA PRO A 210 -15.86 -26.98 -22.03
C PRO A 210 -17.06 -26.87 -21.08
N THR A 211 -17.34 -27.97 -20.36
CA THR A 211 -18.40 -28.03 -19.35
C THR A 211 -17.79 -28.04 -17.95
N GLY A 212 -18.44 -27.36 -17.01
CA GLY A 212 -17.99 -27.28 -15.62
C GLY A 212 -18.10 -25.85 -15.10
N THR A 213 -17.50 -25.63 -13.93
CA THR A 213 -17.39 -24.32 -13.30
C THR A 213 -16.20 -23.53 -13.86
N ALA A 214 -16.20 -22.21 -13.64
CA ALA A 214 -15.06 -21.35 -14.00
C ALA A 214 -13.74 -21.85 -13.38
N GLN A 215 -13.80 -22.34 -12.13
CA GLN A 215 -12.64 -22.88 -11.43
C GLN A 215 -12.10 -24.17 -12.08
N GLU A 216 -12.97 -25.10 -12.48
CA GLU A 216 -12.57 -26.34 -13.14
C GLU A 216 -11.94 -26.08 -14.52
N ILE A 217 -12.47 -25.09 -15.25
CA ILE A 217 -11.94 -24.68 -16.56
C ILE A 217 -10.59 -24.01 -16.39
N ALA A 218 -10.47 -23.07 -15.45
CA ALA A 218 -9.20 -22.41 -15.12
C ALA A 218 -8.14 -23.41 -14.63
N ALA A 219 -8.54 -24.51 -13.99
CA ALA A 219 -7.65 -25.59 -13.58
C ALA A 219 -7.24 -26.53 -14.72
N GLN A 220 -7.86 -26.43 -15.90
CA GLN A 220 -7.51 -27.20 -17.10
C GLN A 220 -6.67 -26.40 -18.07
N GLY A 221 -6.98 -25.11 -18.24
CA GLY A 221 -6.28 -24.16 -19.11
C GLY A 221 -4.79 -24.01 -18.80
N GLU A 222 -4.00 -23.70 -19.82
CA GLU A 222 -2.54 -23.54 -19.68
C GLU A 222 -2.22 -22.17 -19.09
N TYR A 223 -2.84 -21.10 -19.61
CA TYR A 223 -2.63 -19.74 -19.15
C TYR A 223 -3.20 -19.55 -17.74
N ALA A 224 -4.41 -20.04 -17.49
CA ALA A 224 -5.05 -19.92 -16.18
C ALA A 224 -4.29 -20.65 -15.06
N LYS A 225 -3.57 -21.74 -15.37
CA LYS A 225 -2.67 -22.40 -14.42
C LYS A 225 -1.46 -21.54 -14.09
N GLU A 226 -0.80 -20.99 -15.11
CA GLU A 226 0.39 -20.16 -14.95
C GLU A 226 0.09 -18.94 -14.05
N PHE A 227 -1.06 -18.29 -14.28
CA PHE A 227 -1.49 -17.11 -13.53
C PHE A 227 -2.35 -17.40 -12.29
N LYS A 228 -2.46 -18.69 -11.91
CA LYS A 228 -3.21 -19.18 -10.75
C LYS A 228 -4.66 -18.68 -10.69
N ILE A 229 -5.31 -18.54 -11.84
CA ILE A 229 -6.68 -18.05 -11.94
C ILE A 229 -7.64 -19.00 -11.21
N ALA A 230 -7.36 -20.31 -11.20
CA ALA A 230 -8.16 -21.29 -10.49
C ALA A 230 -8.34 -20.99 -8.99
N GLU A 231 -7.38 -20.30 -8.35
CA GLU A 231 -7.48 -19.89 -6.94
C GLU A 231 -8.45 -18.71 -6.73
N ARG A 232 -8.70 -17.91 -7.78
CA ARG A 232 -9.59 -16.75 -7.78
C ARG A 232 -10.91 -16.99 -8.51
N ALA A 233 -10.97 -18.01 -9.35
CA ALA A 233 -12.08 -18.32 -10.26
C ALA A 233 -13.37 -18.74 -9.55
N SER A 234 -13.33 -19.05 -8.25
CA SER A 234 -14.53 -19.20 -7.43
C SER A 234 -15.38 -17.93 -7.36
N ASN A 235 -14.79 -16.77 -7.68
CA ASN A 235 -15.49 -15.49 -7.78
C ASN A 235 -16.13 -15.26 -9.16
N TYR A 236 -15.94 -16.18 -10.11
CA TYR A 236 -16.42 -16.06 -11.48
C TYR A 236 -17.49 -17.10 -11.78
N THR A 237 -18.44 -16.72 -12.63
CA THR A 237 -19.44 -17.64 -13.17
C THR A 237 -19.16 -17.83 -14.65
N TYR A 238 -19.01 -19.08 -15.08
CA TYR A 238 -18.93 -19.44 -16.49
C TYR A 238 -20.24 -20.08 -16.93
N THR A 239 -20.78 -19.62 -18.06
CA THR A 239 -22.01 -20.17 -18.64
C THR A 239 -21.80 -20.46 -20.14
N PRO A 240 -21.75 -21.73 -20.57
CA PRO A 240 -21.62 -22.06 -21.98
C PRO A 240 -22.95 -21.87 -22.72
N MET A 241 -22.91 -21.23 -23.89
CA MET A 241 -24.07 -20.99 -24.76
C MET A 241 -23.89 -21.74 -26.08
N GLN A 242 -23.92 -23.08 -26.03
CA GLN A 242 -23.58 -23.94 -27.18
C GLN A 242 -24.35 -23.62 -28.46
N ALA A 243 -25.65 -23.29 -28.35
CA ALA A 243 -26.47 -22.98 -29.53
C ALA A 243 -25.98 -21.76 -30.31
N GLN A 244 -25.24 -20.86 -29.68
CA GLN A 244 -24.74 -19.61 -30.25
C GLN A 244 -23.24 -19.64 -30.53
N ARG A 245 -22.56 -20.79 -30.28
CA ARG A 245 -21.09 -20.87 -30.25
C ARG A 245 -20.48 -19.74 -29.41
N ALA A 246 -21.07 -19.45 -28.26
CA ALA A 246 -20.64 -18.36 -27.39
C ALA A 246 -20.58 -18.84 -25.93
N PHE A 247 -19.88 -18.09 -25.07
CA PHE A 247 -19.87 -18.33 -23.63
C PHE A 247 -19.89 -17.01 -22.87
N GLN A 248 -20.33 -17.06 -21.62
CA GLN A 248 -20.35 -15.89 -20.74
C GLN A 248 -19.44 -16.11 -19.54
N LEU A 249 -18.66 -15.06 -19.22
CA LEU A 249 -17.94 -14.93 -17.96
C LEU A 249 -18.58 -13.79 -17.16
N CYS A 250 -18.92 -14.07 -15.91
CA CYS A 250 -19.55 -13.09 -15.03
C CYS A 250 -18.77 -12.91 -13.73
N ALA A 251 -18.71 -11.69 -13.24
CA ALA A 251 -18.05 -11.31 -11.99
C ALA A 251 -18.69 -10.05 -11.40
N ASN A 252 -18.35 -9.73 -10.15
CA ASN A 252 -18.82 -8.51 -9.48
C ASN A 252 -17.73 -7.44 -9.53
N PHE A 253 -17.96 -6.37 -10.31
CA PHE A 253 -17.08 -5.22 -10.44
C PHE A 253 -17.38 -4.19 -9.34
N LEU A 254 -16.35 -3.55 -8.81
CA LEU A 254 -16.46 -2.60 -7.70
C LEU A 254 -16.64 -1.15 -8.16
N THR A 255 -16.19 -0.83 -9.37
CA THR A 255 -16.23 0.51 -9.96
C THR A 255 -17.06 0.53 -11.23
N ASP A 256 -17.49 1.72 -11.62
CA ASP A 256 -18.23 1.96 -12.86
C ASP A 256 -17.35 2.83 -13.76
N THR A 257 -16.91 2.28 -14.90
CA THR A 257 -16.01 2.97 -15.84
C THR A 257 -16.77 3.79 -16.89
N THR A 258 -18.11 3.79 -16.89
CA THR A 258 -18.88 4.52 -17.91
C THR A 258 -18.59 6.01 -17.97
N GLY A 259 -18.23 6.61 -16.84
CA GLY A 259 -17.83 8.01 -16.75
C GLY A 259 -16.53 8.32 -17.52
N ASP A 260 -15.60 7.36 -17.58
CA ASP A 260 -14.28 7.54 -18.22
C ASP A 260 -14.39 7.63 -19.76
N TYR A 261 -15.52 7.16 -20.29
CA TYR A 261 -15.81 7.15 -21.72
C TYR A 261 -16.88 8.15 -22.15
N ALA A 262 -17.30 9.06 -21.27
CA ALA A 262 -18.30 10.07 -21.59
C ALA A 262 -17.90 10.85 -22.87
N GLY A 263 -18.74 10.77 -23.90
CA GLY A 263 -18.53 11.43 -25.20
C GLY A 263 -17.85 10.58 -26.28
N ARG A 264 -17.48 9.32 -25.99
CA ARG A 264 -17.08 8.33 -27.01
C ARG A 264 -18.24 7.38 -27.30
N GLN A 265 -18.39 6.96 -28.55
CA GLN A 265 -19.22 5.80 -28.87
C GLN A 265 -18.46 4.55 -28.47
N VAL A 266 -18.67 4.10 -27.23
CA VAL A 266 -18.08 2.87 -26.71
C VAL A 266 -19.02 1.73 -27.03
N ARG A 267 -18.46 0.65 -27.54
CA ARG A 267 -19.22 -0.58 -27.73
C ARG A 267 -19.15 -1.41 -26.44
N PRO A 268 -20.20 -2.17 -26.09
CA PRO A 268 -20.21 -2.99 -24.88
C PRO A 268 -19.08 -4.03 -24.79
N ASP A 269 -18.41 -4.33 -25.92
CA ASP A 269 -17.26 -5.22 -26.06
C ASP A 269 -15.89 -4.50 -25.97
N ASP A 270 -15.86 -3.18 -25.83
CA ASP A 270 -14.59 -2.46 -25.68
C ASP A 270 -13.91 -2.83 -24.35
N GLU A 271 -12.64 -3.24 -24.44
CA GLU A 271 -11.82 -3.56 -23.26
C GLU A 271 -11.84 -2.42 -22.24
N GLY A 272 -12.14 -2.75 -20.97
CA GLY A 272 -12.20 -1.80 -19.87
C GLY A 272 -13.60 -1.22 -19.57
N TYR A 273 -14.61 -1.50 -20.40
CA TYR A 273 -15.97 -1.01 -20.17
C TYR A 273 -16.77 -1.93 -19.26
N HIS A 274 -17.13 -1.45 -18.06
CA HIS A 274 -17.98 -2.16 -17.13
C HIS A 274 -18.73 -1.18 -16.19
N HIS A 275 -19.86 -1.64 -15.64
CA HIS A 275 -20.53 -0.95 -14.54
C HIS A 275 -20.22 -1.64 -13.21
N ALA A 276 -20.35 -0.89 -12.11
CA ALA A 276 -20.29 -1.47 -10.78
C ALA A 276 -21.43 -2.49 -10.58
N GLY A 277 -21.11 -3.61 -9.95
CA GLY A 277 -22.04 -4.70 -9.69
C GLY A 277 -21.74 -5.97 -10.48
N TYR A 278 -22.67 -6.92 -10.42
CA TYR A 278 -22.54 -8.20 -11.12
C TYR A 278 -22.79 -8.02 -12.62
N GLN A 279 -21.78 -8.31 -13.43
CA GLN A 279 -21.81 -8.18 -14.89
C GLN A 279 -21.40 -9.47 -15.56
N CYS A 280 -21.90 -9.68 -16.78
CA CYS A 280 -21.57 -10.82 -17.62
C CYS A 280 -21.09 -10.31 -18.99
N ILE A 281 -19.90 -10.73 -19.40
CA ILE A 281 -19.33 -10.44 -20.70
C ILE A 281 -19.49 -11.70 -21.57
N THR A 282 -20.00 -11.52 -22.79
CA THR A 282 -20.22 -12.63 -23.73
C THR A 282 -19.11 -12.65 -24.77
N TYR A 283 -18.53 -13.83 -24.98
CA TYR A 283 -17.45 -14.08 -25.92
C TYR A 283 -17.95 -15.06 -26.99
N GLU A 284 -17.63 -14.79 -28.26
CA GLU A 284 -17.99 -15.64 -29.40
C GLU A 284 -16.81 -16.54 -29.78
N LEU A 285 -17.07 -17.82 -30.07
CA LEU A 285 -16.08 -18.71 -30.67
C LEU A 285 -15.98 -18.41 -32.16
N TYR A 286 -14.82 -17.92 -32.59
CA TYR A 286 -14.47 -17.74 -34.00
C TYR A 286 -14.04 -19.06 -34.66
#